data_AF-A0A961IWC8-F1
#
_entry.id   AF-A0A961IWC8-F1
#
_cell.length_a   1.000
_cell.length_b   1.000
_cell.length_c   1.000
_cell.angle_alpha   90.00
_cell.angle_beta   90.00
_cell.angle_gamma   90.00
#
_symmetry.space_group_name_H-M   'P 1'
#
loop_
_entity.id
_entity.type
_entity.pdbx_description
1 polymer ?
#
loop_
_entity_poly.entity_id
_entity_poly.type
_entity_poly.pdbx_seq_one_letter_code
_entity_poly.pdbx_strand_id
1 'polypeptide(L)'
;MTRRFDSFVILAEMRTGSNFLESNLDLFPGLKTYGEAFNPYFMVRPGTEDLFGITLAARNADPVVLFERMKAETDGLPGFRFFHDHDRRIFERVIDDPACAKVVLSRNFVDAYVSRAIARET
;
A
#
# COMPACT_ATOMS: atom_id res chain seq x y z
N MET A 1 -6.48 -2.05 -25.23
CA MET A 1 -5.28 -2.80 -24.78
C MET A 1 -5.67 -3.60 -23.54
N THR A 2 -5.46 -4.90 -23.54
CA THR A 2 -5.61 -5.73 -22.33
C THR A 2 -4.48 -5.37 -21.37
N ARG A 3 -4.80 -4.75 -20.24
CA ARG A 3 -3.82 -4.49 -19.19
C ARG A 3 -3.41 -5.83 -18.55
N ARG A 4 -2.11 -6.09 -18.45
CA ARG A 4 -1.57 -7.28 -17.77
C ARG A 4 -1.83 -7.25 -16.27
N PHE A 5 -1.84 -6.06 -15.68
CA PHE A 5 -2.04 -5.85 -14.26
C PHE A 5 -3.26 -4.96 -14.03
N ASP A 6 -3.99 -5.25 -12.97
CA ASP A 6 -5.15 -4.47 -12.51
C ASP A 6 -4.89 -3.77 -11.17
N SER A 7 -3.75 -4.05 -10.54
CA SER A 7 -3.29 -3.47 -9.29
C SER A 7 -1.78 -3.64 -9.12
N PHE A 8 -1.18 -2.92 -8.17
CA PHE A 8 0.18 -3.20 -7.70
C PHE A 8 0.33 -3.03 -6.19
N VAL A 9 1.29 -3.76 -5.61
CA VAL A 9 1.67 -3.65 -4.21
C VAL A 9 3.15 -3.30 -4.08
N ILE A 10 3.45 -2.34 -3.19
CA ILE A 10 4.83 -2.00 -2.79
C ILE A 10 5.11 -2.72 -1.47
N LEU A 11 5.78 -3.87 -1.56
CA LEU A 11 6.27 -4.63 -0.41
C LEU A 11 7.52 -3.93 0.11
N ALA A 12 7.42 -3.37 1.31
CA ALA A 12 8.46 -2.52 1.88
C ALA A 12 8.41 -2.55 3.41
N GLU A 13 9.28 -1.77 4.04
CA GLU A 13 9.32 -1.57 5.49
C GLU A 13 9.52 -0.11 5.85
N MET A 14 9.35 0.22 7.13
CA MET A 14 9.68 1.56 7.63
C MET A 14 11.11 1.95 7.22
N ARG A 15 11.27 3.18 6.71
CA ARG A 15 12.56 3.79 6.34
C ARG A 15 13.30 3.13 5.15
N THR A 16 12.59 2.36 4.34
CA THR A 16 13.11 1.81 3.07
C THR A 16 13.08 2.80 1.90
N GLY A 17 12.43 3.95 2.04
CA GLY A 17 12.21 4.90 0.94
C GLY A 17 10.87 4.72 0.23
N SER A 18 9.97 3.90 0.77
CA SER A 18 8.65 3.61 0.18
C SER A 18 7.80 4.86 -0.05
N ASN A 19 7.83 5.85 0.86
CA ASN A 19 7.17 7.14 0.65
C ASN A 19 7.73 7.90 -0.56
N PHE A 20 9.06 7.88 -0.76
CA PHE A 20 9.68 8.56 -1.88
C PHE A 20 9.29 7.90 -3.20
N LEU A 21 9.29 6.56 -3.24
CA LEU A 21 8.79 5.81 -4.41
C LEU A 21 7.32 6.13 -4.69
N GLU A 22 6.46 6.09 -3.67
CA GLU A 22 5.04 6.42 -3.76
C GLU A 22 4.83 7.80 -4.39
N SER A 23 5.49 8.84 -3.86
CA SER A 23 5.35 10.21 -4.36
C SER A 23 5.82 10.37 -5.80
N ASN A 24 6.79 9.58 -6.26
CA ASN A 24 7.21 9.60 -7.67
C ASN A 24 6.22 8.85 -8.58
N LEU A 25 5.65 7.74 -8.12
CA LEU A 25 4.65 6.98 -8.89
C LEU A 25 3.38 7.81 -9.14
N ASP A 26 2.95 8.58 -8.14
CA ASP A 26 1.79 9.49 -8.26
C ASP A 26 1.97 10.62 -9.29
N LEU A 27 3.19 10.86 -9.78
CA LEU A 27 3.44 11.84 -10.86
C LEU A 27 3.07 11.29 -12.25
N PHE A 28 2.92 9.98 -12.40
CA PHE A 28 2.65 9.36 -13.70
C PHE A 28 1.14 9.26 -13.94
N PRO A 29 0.63 9.83 -15.05
CA PRO A 29 -0.77 9.67 -15.44
C PRO A 29 -1.14 8.20 -15.56
N GLY A 30 -2.25 7.81 -14.91
CA GLY A 30 -2.75 6.44 -14.94
C GLY A 30 -2.14 5.52 -13.88
N LEU A 31 -1.31 6.02 -12.96
CA LEU A 31 -0.99 5.36 -11.70
C LEU A 31 -1.64 6.11 -10.54
N LYS A 32 -2.06 5.37 -9.51
CA LYS A 32 -2.59 5.97 -8.30
C LYS A 32 -2.18 5.17 -7.07
N THR A 33 -1.60 5.83 -6.08
CA THR A 33 -1.26 5.19 -4.81
C THR A 33 -2.23 5.57 -3.68
N TYR A 34 -2.44 4.61 -2.78
CA TYR A 34 -3.34 4.73 -1.62
C TYR A 34 -2.61 4.47 -0.31
N GLY A 35 -1.37 4.96 -0.17
CA GLY A 35 -0.63 4.92 1.09
C GLY A 35 -0.60 3.53 1.72
N GLU A 36 -0.81 3.48 3.02
CA GLU A 36 -0.92 2.24 3.80
C GLU A 36 -2.39 1.84 3.99
N ALA A 37 -3.10 1.58 2.89
CA ALA A 37 -4.54 1.28 2.91
C ALA A 37 -4.95 0.14 3.87
N PHE A 38 -4.03 -0.79 4.15
CA PHE A 38 -4.24 -1.98 4.99
C PHE A 38 -3.49 -1.93 6.33
N ASN A 39 -3.09 -0.74 6.77
CA ASN A 39 -2.57 -0.54 8.12
C ASN A 39 -3.67 -0.84 9.16
N PRO A 40 -3.41 -1.66 10.20
CA PRO A 40 -4.45 -2.06 11.16
C PRO A 40 -5.02 -0.87 11.96
N TYR A 41 -4.25 0.21 12.13
CA TYR A 41 -4.59 1.33 13.00
C TYR A 41 -5.30 2.48 12.29
N PHE A 42 -5.06 2.69 10.99
CA PHE A 42 -5.64 3.80 10.24
C PHE A 42 -5.87 3.43 8.76
N MET A 43 -6.62 4.27 8.05
CA MET A 43 -6.92 4.11 6.62
C MET A 43 -5.94 4.96 5.81
N VAL A 44 -5.10 4.40 4.92
CA VAL A 44 -4.17 5.17 4.04
C VAL A 44 -3.10 6.00 4.77
N ARG A 45 -3.51 6.96 5.60
CA ARG A 45 -2.73 7.81 6.51
C ARG A 45 -3.59 8.19 7.74
N PRO A 46 -3.00 8.65 8.85
CA PRO A 46 -3.77 9.15 9.99
C PRO A 46 -4.77 10.24 9.60
N GLY A 47 -5.99 10.15 10.13
CA GLY A 47 -7.07 11.13 9.90
C GLY A 47 -7.93 10.89 8.65
N THR A 48 -7.67 9.87 7.85
CA THR A 48 -8.60 9.44 6.80
C THR A 48 -9.71 8.58 7.40
N GLU A 49 -10.96 9.00 7.25
CA GLU A 49 -12.14 8.35 7.84
C GLU A 49 -12.60 7.12 7.05
N ASP A 50 -12.62 7.24 5.72
CA ASP A 50 -12.98 6.19 4.78
C ASP A 50 -12.18 6.28 3.48
N LEU A 51 -12.20 5.19 2.71
CA LEU A 51 -11.71 5.15 1.33
C LEU A 51 -12.75 4.43 0.47
N PHE A 52 -13.21 5.06 -0.61
CA PHE A 52 -14.30 4.56 -1.47
C PHE A 52 -15.60 4.26 -0.70
N GLY A 53 -15.91 5.03 0.35
CA GLY A 53 -17.07 4.81 1.22
C GLY A 53 -16.91 3.63 2.17
N ILE A 54 -15.73 3.03 2.28
CA ILE A 54 -15.43 1.92 3.19
C ILE A 54 -14.71 2.46 4.43
N THR A 55 -15.34 2.28 5.58
CA THR A 55 -14.77 2.68 6.87
C THR A 55 -13.63 1.75 7.31
N LEU A 56 -12.81 2.23 8.25
CA LEU A 56 -11.77 1.43 8.91
C LEU A 56 -12.32 0.10 9.47
N ALA A 57 -13.48 0.16 10.13
CA ALA A 57 -14.13 -1.00 10.73
C ALA A 57 -14.60 -2.01 9.67
N ALA A 58 -15.20 -1.53 8.57
CA ALA A 58 -15.64 -2.39 7.48
C ALA A 58 -14.45 -3.08 6.79
N ARG A 59 -13.37 -2.34 6.51
CA ARG A 59 -12.12 -2.92 6.00
C ARG A 59 -11.50 -3.91 6.98
N ASN A 60 -11.48 -3.62 8.28
CA ASN A 60 -10.93 -4.55 9.28
C ASN A 60 -11.74 -5.84 9.38
N ALA A 61 -13.06 -5.78 9.17
CA ALA A 61 -13.89 -6.97 9.09
C ALA A 61 -13.56 -7.78 7.82
N ASP A 62 -13.54 -7.12 6.66
CA ASP A 62 -13.19 -7.74 5.37
C ASP A 62 -12.36 -6.78 4.50
N PRO A 63 -11.03 -6.96 4.43
CA PRO A 63 -10.15 -6.05 3.70
C PRO A 63 -10.25 -6.27 2.19
N VAL A 64 -10.73 -7.44 1.75
CA VAL A 64 -10.85 -7.76 0.31
C VAL A 64 -11.87 -6.83 -0.35
N VAL A 65 -12.92 -6.44 0.38
CA VAL A 65 -13.91 -5.46 -0.11
C VAL A 65 -13.25 -4.15 -0.50
N LEU A 66 -12.29 -3.65 0.31
CA LEU A 66 -11.55 -2.43 -0.02
C LEU A 66 -10.64 -2.63 -1.23
N PHE A 67 -9.96 -3.78 -1.32
CA PHE A 67 -9.07 -4.08 -2.44
C PHE A 67 -9.82 -4.13 -3.78
N GLU A 68 -10.95 -4.83 -3.84
CA GLU A 68 -11.75 -4.92 -5.07
C GLU A 68 -12.41 -3.57 -5.43
N ARG A 69 -12.84 -2.79 -4.44
CA ARG A 69 -13.38 -1.44 -4.67
C ARG A 69 -12.32 -0.46 -5.16
N MET A 70 -11.11 -0.55 -4.62
CA MET A 70 -9.96 0.19 -5.13
C MET A 70 -9.70 -0.11 -6.61
N LYS A 71 -9.74 -1.38 -7.02
CA LYS A 71 -9.59 -1.77 -8.43
C LYS A 71 -10.70 -1.24 -9.32
N ALA A 72 -11.94 -1.24 -8.84
CA ALA A 72 -13.10 -0.82 -9.61
C ALA A 72 -13.23 0.71 -9.76
N GLU A 73 -12.89 1.47 -8.72
CA GLU A 73 -13.15 2.92 -8.67
C GLU A 73 -11.93 3.78 -9.03
N THR A 74 -10.75 3.19 -9.17
CA THR A 74 -9.55 3.93 -9.57
C THR A 74 -9.52 4.13 -11.08
N ASP A 75 -9.43 5.39 -11.53
CA ASP A 75 -9.02 5.68 -12.89
C ASP A 75 -7.51 5.45 -13.05
N GLY A 76 -7.15 4.33 -13.69
CA GLY A 76 -5.76 3.91 -13.86
C GLY A 76 -5.44 2.63 -13.10
N LEU A 77 -4.16 2.46 -12.75
CA LEU A 77 -3.66 1.32 -12.01
C LEU A 77 -3.50 1.71 -10.52
N PRO A 78 -4.32 1.16 -9.61
CA PRO A 78 -4.17 1.41 -8.19
C PRO A 78 -3.01 0.64 -7.58
N GLY A 79 -2.40 1.21 -6.54
CA GLY A 79 -1.51 0.48 -5.67
C GLY A 79 -1.40 1.05 -4.27
N PHE A 80 -0.74 0.28 -3.40
CA PHE A 80 -0.60 0.61 -1.99
C PHE A 80 0.73 0.07 -1.43
N ARG A 81 1.19 0.67 -0.33
CA ARG A 81 2.31 0.18 0.47
C ARG A 81 1.82 -0.88 1.43
N PHE A 82 2.58 -1.97 1.52
CA PHE A 82 2.30 -3.09 2.41
C PHE A 82 3.52 -3.39 3.26
N PHE A 83 3.36 -3.33 4.59
CA PHE A 83 4.39 -3.63 5.58
C PHE A 83 4.06 -4.94 6.33
N HIS A 84 5.02 -5.48 7.07
CA HIS A 84 4.87 -6.77 7.77
C HIS A 84 3.69 -6.85 8.76
N ASP A 85 3.24 -5.72 9.30
CA ASP A 85 2.16 -5.63 10.29
C ASP A 85 0.79 -5.25 9.68
N HIS A 86 0.71 -5.14 8.34
CA HIS A 86 -0.55 -4.93 7.64
C HIS A 86 -1.38 -6.21 7.57
N ASP A 87 -2.65 -6.08 7.19
CA ASP A 87 -3.60 -7.19 7.17
C ASP A 87 -3.11 -8.34 6.26
N ARG A 88 -2.73 -9.46 6.88
CA ARG A 88 -2.19 -10.64 6.21
C ARG A 88 -3.13 -11.23 5.15
N ARG A 89 -4.45 -11.07 5.29
CA ARG A 89 -5.42 -11.56 4.30
C ARG A 89 -5.22 -10.90 2.94
N ILE A 90 -4.77 -9.64 2.92
CA ILE A 90 -4.41 -8.95 1.69
C ILE A 90 -3.09 -9.44 1.12
N PHE A 91 -2.09 -9.70 1.96
CA PHE A 91 -0.84 -10.31 1.50
C PHE A 91 -1.10 -11.61 0.75
N GLU A 92 -1.87 -12.51 1.34
CA GLU A 92 -2.25 -13.80 0.75
C GLU A 92 -3.03 -13.61 -0.56
N ARG A 93 -3.91 -12.60 -0.62
CA ARG A 93 -4.67 -12.28 -1.83
C ARG A 93 -3.80 -11.76 -2.98
N VAL A 94 -2.77 -10.95 -2.70
CA VAL A 94 -1.95 -10.31 -3.75
C VAL A 94 -0.75 -11.13 -4.16
N ILE A 95 -0.15 -11.91 -3.25
CA ILE A 95 1.12 -12.61 -3.54
C ILE A 95 0.96 -13.62 -4.68
N ASP A 96 -0.14 -14.37 -4.66
CA ASP A 96 -0.44 -15.41 -5.65
C ASP A 96 -1.20 -14.89 -6.88
N ASP A 97 -1.67 -13.64 -6.86
CA ASP A 97 -2.45 -13.06 -7.96
C ASP A 97 -1.55 -12.57 -9.12
N PRO A 98 -1.53 -13.24 -10.29
CA PRO A 98 -0.69 -12.82 -11.41
C PRO A 98 -1.10 -11.46 -12.01
N ALA A 99 -2.33 -10.98 -11.75
CA ALA A 99 -2.81 -9.67 -12.18
C ALA A 99 -2.39 -8.54 -11.21
N CYS A 100 -1.84 -8.87 -10.03
CA CYS A 100 -1.24 -7.89 -9.14
C CYS A 100 0.28 -7.81 -9.38
N ALA A 101 0.78 -6.64 -9.76
CA ALA A 101 2.22 -6.41 -9.87
C ALA A 101 2.87 -6.26 -8.48
N LYS A 102 4.06 -6.83 -8.29
CA LYS A 102 4.79 -6.76 -7.01
C LYS A 102 6.04 -5.93 -7.18
N VAL A 103 6.15 -4.88 -6.39
CA VAL A 103 7.36 -4.05 -6.27
C VAL A 103 7.97 -4.35 -4.91
N VAL A 104 9.18 -4.92 -4.90
CA VAL A 104 9.92 -5.22 -3.67
C VAL A 104 10.94 -4.12 -3.45
N LEU A 105 10.76 -3.33 -2.39
CA LEU A 105 11.68 -2.27 -2.01
C LEU A 105 12.45 -2.67 -0.76
N SER A 106 13.76 -2.85 -0.92
CA SER A 106 14.67 -3.17 0.18
C SER A 106 15.71 -2.07 0.36
N ARG A 107 16.22 -1.96 1.59
CA ARG A 107 17.33 -1.08 1.96
C ARG A 107 18.25 -1.85 2.91
N ASN A 108 19.53 -1.48 2.97
CA ASN A 108 20.44 -2.03 3.99
C ASN A 108 19.82 -1.88 5.40
N PHE A 109 19.78 -2.98 6.16
CA PHE A 109 19.13 -3.03 7.46
C PHE A 109 19.77 -2.09 8.50
N VAL A 110 21.09 -1.91 8.44
CA VAL A 110 21.81 -0.98 9.34
C VAL A 110 21.37 0.45 9.07
N ASP A 111 21.30 0.84 7.80
CA ASP A 111 20.87 2.20 7.40
C ASP A 111 19.41 2.46 7.77
N ALA A 112 18.53 1.47 7.58
CA ALA A 112 17.13 1.56 7.96
C ALA A 112 16.98 1.69 9.50
N TYR A 113 17.76 0.91 10.26
CA TYR A 113 17.77 0.98 11.72
C TYR A 113 18.25 2.34 12.23
N VAL A 114 19.40 2.83 11.75
CA VAL A 114 19.94 4.15 12.12
C VAL A 114 18.94 5.25 11.78
N SER A 115 18.34 5.21 10.57
CA SER A 115 17.30 6.18 10.20
C SER A 115 16.07 6.11 11.11
N ARG A 116 15.67 4.93 11.58
CA ARG A 116 14.54 4.76 12.51
C ARG A 116 14.88 5.26 13.91
N ALA A 117 16.11 5.05 14.38
CA ALA A 117 16.57 5.53 15.67
C ALA A 117 16.54 7.06 15.75
N ILE A 118 17.10 7.73 14.74
CA ILE A 118 17.09 9.21 14.65
C ILE A 118 15.64 9.74 14.65
N ALA A 119 14.74 9.12 13.90
CA ALA A 119 13.34 9.54 13.84
C ALA A 119 12.55 9.35 15.14
N ARG A 120 13.05 8.59 16.12
CA ARG A 120 12.44 8.43 17.44
C ARG A 120 12.92 9.47 18.46
N GLU A 121 14.06 10.10 18.21
CA GLU A 121 14.65 11.12 19.07
C GLU A 121 14.16 12.54 18.73
N THR A 122 13.40 12.69 17.64
CA THR A 122 12.77 13.94 17.19
C THR A 122 11.28 13.88 17.44
#